data_AF-A0A914MIB9-F1
#
_entry.id   AF-A0A914MIB9-F1
#
_cell.length_a   1.000
_cell.length_b   1.000
_cell.length_c   1.000
_cell.angle_alpha   90.00
_cell.angle_beta   90.00
_cell.angle_gamma   90.00
#
_symmetry.space_group_name_H-M   'P 1'
#
loop_
_entity.id
_entity.type
_entity.pdbx_description
1 polymer ?
#
loop_
_entity_poly.entity_id
_entity_poly.type
_entity_poly.pdbx_seq_one_letter_code
_entity_poly.pdbx_strand_id
1 'polypeptide(L)'
;FGRMGLDFRSLIHYKFSQMFLNIFQNKIEAATKSFTSNEKIDLIDDGIFENTQSELKKEINRVDLSAPLELCIWDELCIFGNSIINALNEIRHSIYINSIRRVFNILHFSFQNIFAWLDSFLSNQENIFIVKKATFLLIKQFLPFINCCFFSCFPYEQCAKKYFITGNCSLNEYKNTFNFVNSNIFGLCKNESFFCEIIKEFDLKENEERNILIEEESINTKNEGNDERLEIEGEEKKENKELLKIEDEKEERNEEILEVEDEKKDVNNELLEVEEERKEAN
;
A
#
# COMPACT_ATOMS: atom_id res chain seq x y z
N PHE A 1 28.94 -14.03 -52.48
CA PHE A 1 28.83 -14.60 -51.13
C PHE A 1 28.91 -13.48 -50.10
N GLY A 2 27.76 -12.94 -49.70
CA GLY A 2 27.70 -11.92 -48.65
C GLY A 2 28.05 -12.56 -47.31
N ARG A 3 29.06 -12.04 -46.62
CA ARG A 3 29.38 -12.41 -45.25
C ARG A 3 28.22 -11.96 -44.36
N MET A 4 27.31 -12.85 -44.00
CA MET A 4 26.42 -12.59 -42.87
C MET A 4 27.32 -12.43 -41.64
N GLY A 5 27.48 -11.19 -41.17
CA GLY A 5 28.11 -10.94 -39.88
C GLY A 5 27.30 -11.66 -38.81
N LEU A 6 27.94 -12.51 -38.02
CA LEU A 6 27.33 -13.09 -36.84
C LEU A 6 26.87 -11.95 -35.92
N ASP A 7 25.58 -11.91 -35.60
CA ASP A 7 25.05 -10.92 -34.66
C ASP A 7 25.39 -11.34 -33.23
N PHE A 8 26.49 -10.80 -32.70
CA PHE A 8 26.93 -11.07 -31.34
C PHE A 8 26.13 -10.32 -30.27
N ARG A 9 25.23 -9.39 -30.64
CA ARG A 9 24.50 -8.55 -29.68
C ARG A 9 23.71 -9.40 -28.68
N SER A 10 23.08 -10.46 -29.14
CA SER A 10 22.35 -11.41 -28.29
C SER A 10 23.26 -12.16 -27.32
N LEU A 11 24.46 -12.56 -27.77
CA LEU A 11 25.44 -13.27 -26.94
C LEU A 11 26.05 -12.34 -25.89
N ILE A 12 26.43 -11.13 -26.29
CA ILE A 12 26.96 -10.08 -25.44
C ILE A 12 25.92 -9.71 -24.38
N HIS A 13 24.68 -9.48 -24.80
CA HIS A 13 23.57 -9.16 -23.90
C HIS A 13 23.36 -10.27 -22.86
N TYR A 14 23.30 -11.53 -23.29
CA TYR A 14 23.16 -12.67 -22.36
C TYR A 14 24.29 -12.72 -21.33
N LYS A 15 25.55 -12.52 -21.76
CA LYS A 15 26.71 -12.53 -20.87
C LYS A 15 26.67 -11.38 -19.86
N PHE A 16 26.29 -10.17 -20.29
CA PHE A 16 26.09 -9.05 -19.36
C PHE A 16 24.98 -9.35 -18.35
N SER A 17 23.83 -9.89 -18.78
CA SER A 17 22.75 -10.26 -17.86
C SER A 17 23.19 -11.30 -16.81
N GLN A 18 23.99 -12.30 -17.20
CA GLN A 18 24.56 -13.24 -16.23
C GLN A 18 25.52 -12.55 -15.26
N MET A 19 26.36 -11.63 -15.75
CA MET A 19 27.29 -10.88 -14.90
C MET A 19 26.56 -10.04 -13.86
N PHE A 20 25.52 -9.30 -14.24
CA PHE A 20 24.71 -8.51 -13.31
C PHE A 20 24.00 -9.39 -12.27
N LEU A 21 23.46 -10.53 -12.69
CA LEU A 21 22.85 -11.49 -11.77
C LEU A 21 23.86 -12.06 -10.76
N ASN A 22 25.08 -12.37 -11.20
CA ASN A 22 26.13 -12.85 -10.31
C ASN A 22 26.57 -11.77 -9.32
N ILE A 23 26.70 -10.51 -9.77
CA ILE A 23 27.01 -9.38 -8.88
C ILE A 23 25.90 -9.21 -7.84
N PHE A 24 24.64 -9.24 -8.27
CA PHE A 24 23.49 -9.18 -7.37
C PHE A 24 23.51 -10.32 -6.36
N GLN A 25 23.69 -11.56 -6.82
CA GLN A 25 23.78 -12.73 -5.95
C GLN A 25 24.89 -12.59 -4.91
N ASN A 26 26.10 -12.19 -5.32
CA ASN A 26 27.23 -12.02 -4.42
C ASN A 26 26.95 -10.94 -3.36
N LYS A 27 26.29 -9.84 -3.74
CA LYS A 27 25.92 -8.77 -2.80
C LYS A 27 24.90 -9.23 -1.78
N ILE A 28 23.86 -9.93 -2.23
CA ILE A 28 22.85 -10.49 -1.34
C ILE A 28 23.49 -11.52 -0.42
N GLU A 29 24.27 -12.48 -0.94
CA GLU A 29 24.96 -13.47 -0.12
C GLU A 29 25.91 -12.86 0.92
N ALA A 30 26.63 -11.79 0.54
CA ALA A 30 27.49 -11.07 1.49
C ALA A 30 26.66 -10.40 2.60
N ALA A 31 25.54 -9.77 2.25
CA ALA A 31 24.63 -9.17 3.23
C ALA A 31 23.99 -10.23 4.13
N THR A 32 23.55 -11.36 3.58
CA THR A 32 23.02 -12.50 4.36
C THR A 32 24.05 -13.02 5.33
N LYS A 33 25.30 -13.25 4.87
CA LYS A 33 26.39 -13.74 5.72
C LYS A 33 26.73 -12.77 6.83
N SER A 34 26.76 -11.47 6.54
CA SER A 34 26.97 -10.45 7.56
C SER A 34 25.87 -10.52 8.62
N PHE A 35 24.61 -10.56 8.19
CA PHE A 35 23.46 -10.63 9.10
C PHE A 35 23.44 -11.92 9.95
N THR A 36 23.69 -13.08 9.35
CA THR A 36 23.67 -14.37 10.05
C THR A 36 24.96 -14.68 10.82
N SER A 37 25.99 -13.84 10.69
CA SER A 37 27.21 -13.96 11.50
C SER A 37 27.04 -13.43 12.93
N ASN A 38 25.93 -12.75 13.21
CA ASN A 38 25.63 -12.24 14.54
C ASN A 38 25.35 -13.39 15.52
N GLU A 39 25.98 -13.32 16.69
CA GLU A 39 25.85 -14.33 17.75
C GLU A 39 24.58 -14.15 18.59
N LYS A 40 23.92 -12.99 18.50
CA LYS A 40 22.74 -12.63 19.28
C LYS A 40 21.76 -11.82 18.44
N ILE A 41 20.50 -11.83 18.88
CA ILE A 41 19.43 -11.02 18.31
C ILE A 41 19.23 -9.83 19.26
N ASP A 42 19.78 -8.68 18.90
CA ASP A 42 19.66 -7.46 19.69
C ASP A 42 18.49 -6.62 19.15
N LEU A 43 17.35 -6.73 19.83
CA LEU A 43 16.16 -5.90 19.57
C LEU A 43 16.14 -4.75 20.58
N ILE A 44 15.80 -3.56 20.10
CA ILE A 44 15.56 -2.40 20.96
C ILE A 44 14.34 -2.67 21.86
N ASP A 45 14.44 -2.22 23.10
CA ASP A 45 13.37 -2.37 24.10
C ASP A 45 12.15 -1.52 23.74
N ASP A 46 10.95 -2.04 23.99
CA ASP A 46 9.69 -1.45 23.50
C ASP A 46 9.46 -0.04 24.06
N GLY A 47 9.84 0.20 25.32
CA GLY A 47 9.71 1.52 25.94
C GLY A 47 10.65 2.59 25.36
N ILE A 48 11.77 2.20 24.75
CA ILE A 48 12.67 3.12 24.06
C ILE A 48 12.10 3.45 22.68
N PHE A 49 11.57 2.43 21.99
CA PHE A 49 11.00 2.58 20.66
C PHE A 49 9.75 3.48 20.64
N GLU A 50 8.83 3.35 21.60
CA GLU A 50 7.62 4.19 21.67
C GLU A 50 7.95 5.69 21.78
N ASN A 51 8.96 6.03 22.58
CA ASN A 51 9.43 7.41 22.73
C ASN A 51 9.98 7.94 21.40
N THR A 52 10.84 7.19 20.72
CA THR A 52 11.41 7.57 19.41
C THR A 52 10.34 7.63 18.31
N GLN A 53 9.35 6.74 18.33
CA GLN A 53 8.26 6.74 17.34
C GLN A 53 7.40 8.00 17.44
N SER A 54 7.14 8.49 18.67
CA SER A 54 6.37 9.71 18.92
C SER A 54 7.04 10.99 18.40
N GLU A 55 8.38 10.99 18.32
CA GLU A 55 9.18 12.07 17.76
C GLU A 55 9.21 11.98 16.23
N LEU A 56 9.42 10.79 15.66
CA LEU A 56 9.52 10.58 14.21
C LEU A 56 8.19 10.78 13.48
N LYS A 57 7.06 10.43 14.08
CA LYS A 57 5.72 10.65 13.50
C LYS A 57 5.39 12.13 13.29
N LYS A 58 6.08 13.05 13.97
CA LYS A 58 5.87 14.50 13.81
C LYS A 58 6.56 15.07 12.56
N GLU A 59 7.54 14.36 11.99
CA GLU A 59 8.34 14.84 10.85
C GLU A 59 7.94 14.22 9.51
N ILE A 60 7.27 13.06 9.49
CA ILE A 60 7.00 12.31 8.26
C ILE A 60 5.67 12.76 7.63
N ASN A 61 5.71 13.88 6.92
CA ASN A 61 4.68 14.22 5.93
C ASN A 61 5.04 13.58 4.57
N ARG A 62 4.28 12.54 4.21
CA ARG A 62 4.02 12.05 2.82
C ARG A 62 5.22 11.52 2.00
N VAL A 63 5.43 10.20 2.01
CA VAL A 63 5.99 9.45 0.85
C VAL A 63 5.35 8.06 0.78
N ASP A 64 4.85 7.65 -0.39
CA ASP A 64 4.10 6.39 -0.63
C ASP A 64 4.94 5.10 -0.46
N LEU A 65 6.28 5.21 -0.31
CA LEU A 65 7.21 4.11 -0.07
C LEU A 65 8.12 4.36 1.15
N SER A 66 7.53 4.85 2.25
CA SER A 66 8.27 4.90 3.52
C SER A 66 8.40 3.52 4.14
N ALA A 67 9.58 3.19 4.65
CA ALA A 67 9.76 1.99 5.47
C ALA A 67 8.90 2.09 6.75
N PRO A 68 8.29 0.98 7.21
CA PRO A 68 7.63 0.94 8.51
C PRO A 68 8.61 1.32 9.62
N LEU A 69 8.20 2.21 10.53
CA LEU A 69 9.03 2.67 11.64
C LEU A 69 9.42 1.51 12.56
N GLU A 70 8.59 0.48 12.63
CA GLU A 70 8.78 -0.72 13.42
C GLU A 70 10.07 -1.47 13.04
N LEU A 71 10.56 -1.31 11.81
CA LEU A 71 11.83 -1.91 11.38
C LEU A 71 13.03 -1.33 12.14
N CYS A 72 12.94 -0.09 12.63
CA CYS A 72 14.00 0.54 13.40
C CYS A 72 14.24 -0.12 14.76
N ILE A 73 13.38 -1.06 15.19
CA ILE A 73 13.61 -1.85 16.41
C ILE A 73 14.81 -2.79 16.26
N TRP A 74 15.21 -3.11 15.02
CA TRP A 74 16.30 -4.04 14.75
C TRP A 74 17.28 -3.45 13.73
N ASP A 75 18.35 -2.83 14.21
CA ASP A 75 19.33 -2.13 13.38
C ASP A 75 19.98 -3.03 12.32
N GLU A 76 20.35 -4.25 12.69
CA GLU A 76 20.92 -5.24 11.77
C GLU A 76 19.95 -5.56 10.61
N LEU A 77 18.64 -5.58 10.89
CA LEU A 77 17.62 -5.80 9.87
C LEU A 77 17.53 -4.60 8.92
N CYS A 78 17.68 -3.37 9.43
CA CYS A 78 17.76 -2.16 8.61
C CYS A 78 19.00 -2.16 7.72
N ILE A 79 20.17 -2.55 8.24
CA ILE A 79 21.42 -2.66 7.46
C ILE A 79 21.25 -3.69 6.32
N PHE A 80 20.66 -4.84 6.64
CA PHE A 80 20.37 -5.88 5.66
C PHE A 80 19.34 -5.42 4.61
N GLY A 81 18.26 -4.78 5.03
CA GLY A 81 17.24 -4.20 4.15
C GLY A 81 17.81 -3.15 3.19
N ASN A 82 18.64 -2.25 3.69
CA ASN A 82 19.34 -1.25 2.87
C ASN A 82 20.27 -1.91 1.84
N SER A 83 20.94 -3.00 2.22
CA SER A 83 21.77 -3.77 1.29
C SER A 83 20.95 -4.40 0.17
N ILE A 84 19.76 -4.93 0.47
CA ILE A 84 18.82 -5.43 -0.54
C ILE A 84 18.36 -4.29 -1.47
N ILE A 85 17.93 -3.16 -0.91
CA ILE A 85 17.43 -2.01 -1.70
C ILE A 85 18.53 -1.49 -2.62
N ASN A 86 19.76 -1.34 -2.13
CA ASN A 86 20.91 -0.94 -2.93
C ASN A 86 21.16 -1.93 -4.06
N ALA A 87 21.16 -3.23 -3.76
CA ALA A 87 21.33 -4.26 -4.77
C ALA A 87 20.23 -4.22 -5.84
N LEU A 88 18.96 -4.05 -5.43
CA LEU A 88 17.80 -3.91 -6.33
C LEU A 88 17.90 -2.65 -7.21
N ASN A 89 18.34 -1.53 -6.64
CA ASN A 89 18.48 -0.27 -7.38
C ASN A 89 19.55 -0.36 -8.47
N GLU A 90 20.66 -1.03 -8.21
CA GLU A 90 21.72 -1.22 -9.20
C GLU A 90 21.26 -2.05 -10.40
N ILE A 91 20.41 -3.05 -10.16
CA ILE A 91 19.91 -3.89 -11.23
C ILE A 91 18.72 -3.25 -11.94
N ARG A 92 17.95 -2.35 -11.32
CA ARG A 92 16.68 -1.79 -11.83
C ARG A 92 16.71 -1.41 -13.32
N HIS A 93 17.77 -0.76 -13.78
CA HIS A 93 17.89 -0.28 -15.17
C HIS A 93 18.47 -1.32 -16.15
N SER A 94 18.98 -2.44 -15.65
CA SER A 94 19.74 -3.42 -16.42
C SER A 94 19.02 -4.76 -16.59
N ILE A 95 17.77 -4.89 -16.12
CA ILE A 95 17.12 -6.19 -16.03
C ILE A 95 16.25 -6.52 -17.22
N TYR A 96 16.53 -7.72 -17.74
CA TYR A 96 15.65 -8.46 -18.63
C TYR A 96 14.62 -9.24 -17.81
N ILE A 97 13.36 -9.28 -18.28
CA ILE A 97 12.26 -9.99 -17.61
C ILE A 97 12.59 -11.44 -17.20
N ASN A 98 13.39 -12.15 -18.00
CA ASN A 98 13.82 -13.51 -17.70
C ASN A 98 14.66 -13.64 -16.41
N SER A 99 15.12 -12.53 -15.85
CA SER A 99 15.93 -12.49 -14.64
C SER A 99 15.09 -12.29 -13.37
N ILE A 100 13.82 -11.84 -13.48
CA ILE A 100 12.97 -11.54 -12.31
C ILE A 100 12.82 -12.76 -11.39
N ARG A 101 12.60 -13.93 -11.97
CA ARG A 101 12.50 -15.20 -11.24
C ARG A 101 13.78 -15.52 -10.49
N ARG A 102 14.93 -15.23 -11.10
CA ARG A 102 16.24 -15.49 -10.48
C ARG A 102 16.50 -14.52 -9.33
N VAL A 103 16.22 -13.24 -9.52
CA VAL A 103 16.32 -12.21 -8.47
C VAL A 103 15.40 -12.58 -7.29
N PHE A 104 14.15 -12.95 -7.57
CA PHE A 104 13.22 -13.42 -6.55
C PHE A 104 13.76 -14.64 -5.81
N ASN A 105 14.23 -15.67 -6.52
CA ASN A 105 14.77 -16.88 -5.88
C ASN A 105 16.01 -16.60 -5.02
N ILE A 106 16.88 -15.68 -5.43
CA ILE A 106 18.07 -15.28 -4.65
C ILE A 106 17.63 -14.60 -3.34
N LEU A 107 16.69 -13.66 -3.40
CA LEU A 107 16.15 -13.00 -2.22
C LEU A 107 15.40 -13.98 -1.30
N HIS A 108 14.55 -14.83 -1.88
CA HIS A 108 13.81 -15.85 -1.16
C HIS A 108 14.76 -16.81 -0.42
N PHE A 109 15.82 -17.27 -1.09
CA PHE A 109 16.84 -18.11 -0.46
C PHE A 109 17.59 -17.38 0.66
N SER A 110 17.89 -16.08 0.49
CA SER A 110 18.45 -15.26 1.56
C SER A 110 17.53 -15.20 2.79
N PHE A 111 16.22 -15.04 2.60
CA PHE A 111 15.27 -15.02 3.71
C PHE A 111 15.16 -16.39 4.39
N GLN A 112 15.16 -17.47 3.62
CA GLN A 112 15.20 -18.83 4.18
C GLN A 112 16.43 -19.04 5.07
N ASN A 113 17.60 -18.53 4.69
CA ASN A 113 18.80 -18.59 5.52
C ASN A 113 18.67 -17.77 6.81
N ILE A 114 18.00 -16.62 6.77
CA ILE A 114 17.73 -15.82 7.96
C ILE A 114 16.81 -16.56 8.93
N PHE A 115 15.73 -17.18 8.43
CA PHE A 115 14.86 -17.98 9.29
C PHE A 115 15.55 -19.25 9.81
N ALA A 116 16.41 -19.90 9.02
CA ALA A 116 17.22 -21.02 9.49
C ALA A 116 18.23 -20.58 10.57
N TRP A 117 18.77 -19.36 10.48
CA TRP A 117 19.59 -18.77 11.53
C TRP A 117 18.76 -18.49 12.79
N LEU A 118 17.57 -17.92 12.67
CA LEU A 118 16.64 -17.74 13.80
C LEU A 118 16.26 -19.07 14.48
N ASP A 119 16.02 -20.11 13.68
CA ASP A 119 15.72 -21.47 14.15
C ASP A 119 16.86 -22.04 15.02
N SER A 120 18.12 -21.65 14.76
CA SER A 120 19.26 -22.10 15.57
C SER A 120 19.18 -21.63 17.03
N PHE A 121 18.52 -20.48 17.30
CA PHE A 121 18.36 -19.92 18.64
C PHE A 121 17.23 -20.57 19.45
N LEU A 122 16.32 -21.30 18.81
CA LEU A 122 15.21 -21.98 19.50
C LEU A 122 15.68 -23.10 20.45
N SER A 123 16.93 -23.53 20.32
CA SER A 123 17.56 -24.48 21.25
C SER A 123 17.66 -23.92 22.67
N ASN A 124 17.65 -22.60 22.84
CA ASN A 124 17.71 -21.94 24.15
C ASN A 124 16.37 -21.30 24.50
N GLN A 125 15.77 -21.69 25.63
CA GLN A 125 14.42 -21.24 26.01
C GLN A 125 14.33 -19.74 26.24
N GLU A 126 15.41 -19.10 26.70
CA GLU A 126 15.47 -17.65 26.94
C GLU A 126 15.29 -16.84 25.64
N ASN A 127 15.67 -17.41 24.50
CA ASN A 127 15.63 -16.73 23.21
C ASN A 127 14.29 -16.90 22.48
N ILE A 128 13.39 -17.78 22.95
CA ILE A 128 12.13 -18.08 22.25
C ILE A 128 11.28 -16.82 22.06
N PHE A 129 11.18 -15.98 23.09
CA PHE A 129 10.43 -14.73 23.01
C PHE A 129 11.03 -13.75 21.99
N ILE A 130 12.35 -13.61 22.01
CA ILE A 130 13.10 -12.73 21.09
C ILE A 130 12.95 -13.23 19.64
N VAL A 131 13.08 -14.54 19.41
CA VAL A 131 12.88 -15.17 18.09
C VAL A 131 11.45 -14.97 17.60
N LYS A 132 10.45 -15.08 18.47
CA LYS A 132 9.05 -14.83 18.12
C LYS A 132 8.82 -13.37 17.70
N LYS A 133 9.40 -12.41 18.43
CA LYS A 133 9.33 -10.97 18.10
C LYS A 133 10.08 -10.65 16.80
N ALA A 134 11.28 -11.20 16.60
CA ALA A 134 12.05 -11.05 15.37
C ALA A 134 11.32 -11.64 14.15
N THR A 135 10.72 -12.82 14.31
CA THR A 135 9.90 -13.47 13.29
C THR A 135 8.69 -12.62 12.92
N PHE A 136 8.00 -12.06 13.92
CA PHE A 136 6.90 -11.13 13.68
C PHE A 136 7.34 -9.93 12.85
N LEU A 137 8.44 -9.30 13.24
CA LEU A 137 8.97 -8.13 12.56
C LEU A 137 9.32 -8.44 11.09
N LEU A 138 9.94 -9.60 10.85
CA LEU A 138 10.27 -10.06 9.50
C LEU A 138 9.02 -10.28 8.64
N ILE A 139 8.04 -11.00 9.16
CA ILE A 139 6.87 -11.42 8.37
C ILE A 139 5.88 -10.28 8.17
N LYS A 140 5.59 -9.48 9.21
CA LYS A 140 4.57 -8.43 9.17
C LYS A 140 5.08 -7.15 8.52
N GLN A 141 6.33 -6.78 8.79
CA GLN A 141 6.84 -5.47 8.37
C GLN A 141 7.85 -5.61 7.23
N PHE A 142 8.89 -6.43 7.42
CA PHE A 142 10.03 -6.42 6.53
C PHE A 142 9.73 -7.05 5.16
N LEU A 143 9.19 -8.26 5.11
CA LEU A 143 8.90 -8.95 3.86
C LEU A 143 7.87 -8.22 3.00
N PRO A 144 6.75 -7.68 3.55
CA PRO A 144 5.83 -6.84 2.79
C PRO A 144 6.49 -5.57 2.26
N PHE A 145 7.34 -4.92 3.06
CA PHE A 145 8.10 -3.76 2.61
C PHE A 145 9.04 -4.12 1.44
N ILE A 146 9.81 -5.21 1.55
CA ILE A 146 10.68 -5.64 0.45
C ILE A 146 9.89 -6.09 -0.78
N ASN A 147 8.71 -6.71 -0.62
CA ASN A 147 7.78 -6.99 -1.72
C ASN A 147 7.40 -5.68 -2.46
N CYS A 148 7.05 -4.62 -1.73
CA CYS A 148 6.77 -3.31 -2.31
C CYS A 148 7.97 -2.75 -3.07
N CYS A 149 9.17 -2.78 -2.48
CA CYS A 149 10.39 -2.36 -3.16
C CYS A 149 10.67 -3.18 -4.43
N PHE A 150 10.44 -4.49 -4.37
CA PHE A 150 10.61 -5.41 -5.47
C PHE A 150 9.63 -5.06 -6.61
N PHE A 151 8.33 -4.91 -6.33
CA PHE A 151 7.35 -4.55 -7.36
C PHE A 151 7.56 -3.15 -7.93
N SER A 152 8.11 -2.22 -7.16
CA SER A 152 8.53 -0.91 -7.67
C SER A 152 9.73 -0.99 -8.63
N CYS A 153 10.65 -1.94 -8.40
CA CYS A 153 11.75 -2.22 -9.33
C CYS A 153 11.30 -3.06 -10.54
N PHE A 154 10.27 -3.89 -10.37
CA PHE A 154 9.70 -4.80 -11.36
C PHE A 154 8.19 -4.58 -11.52
N PRO A 155 7.78 -3.44 -12.09
CA PRO A 155 6.36 -3.16 -12.25
C PRO A 155 5.74 -4.12 -13.27
N TYR A 156 4.52 -4.57 -12.96
CA TYR A 156 3.75 -5.53 -13.76
C TYR A 156 3.58 -5.05 -15.22
N GLU A 157 3.38 -3.75 -15.42
CA GLU A 157 3.16 -3.12 -16.72
C GLU A 157 4.39 -3.24 -17.63
N GLN A 158 5.59 -3.24 -17.06
CA GLN A 158 6.85 -3.32 -17.81
C GLN A 158 7.30 -4.76 -17.95
N CYS A 159 7.08 -5.57 -16.91
CA CYS A 159 7.47 -6.96 -16.87
C CYS A 159 6.38 -7.84 -17.50
N ALA A 160 5.31 -8.16 -16.82
CA ALA A 160 4.39 -9.18 -17.32
C ALA A 160 3.52 -8.71 -18.51
N LYS A 161 2.92 -7.52 -18.45
CA LYS A 161 1.88 -7.08 -19.40
C LYS A 161 2.37 -6.98 -20.85
N LYS A 162 3.64 -6.62 -21.08
CA LYS A 162 4.22 -6.45 -22.44
C LYS A 162 4.60 -7.77 -23.12
N TYR A 163 4.87 -8.83 -22.36
CA TYR A 163 5.43 -10.07 -22.89
C TYR A 163 4.44 -11.24 -22.85
N PHE A 164 3.43 -11.19 -21.99
CA PHE A 164 2.38 -12.21 -21.90
C PHE A 164 1.11 -11.84 -22.68
N ILE A 165 1.26 -11.33 -23.90
CA ILE A 165 0.14 -10.90 -24.77
C ILE A 165 -0.81 -12.07 -25.11
N THR A 166 -0.32 -13.32 -25.04
CA THR A 166 -1.06 -14.53 -25.44
C THR A 166 -1.51 -15.42 -24.28
N GLY A 167 -1.04 -15.15 -23.06
CA GLY A 167 -1.43 -15.89 -21.86
C GLY A 167 -1.70 -14.89 -20.75
N ASN A 168 -2.97 -14.65 -20.42
CA ASN A 168 -3.39 -13.60 -19.50
C ASN A 168 -2.84 -13.82 -18.08
N CYS A 169 -1.59 -13.43 -17.80
CA CYS A 169 -1.09 -13.35 -16.44
C CYS A 169 -1.74 -12.13 -15.79
N SER A 170 -2.65 -12.33 -14.84
CA SER A 170 -3.29 -11.20 -14.15
C SER A 170 -2.32 -10.51 -13.19
N LEU A 171 -2.60 -9.25 -12.81
CA LEU A 171 -1.81 -8.54 -11.79
C LEU A 171 -1.75 -9.33 -10.47
N ASN A 172 -2.85 -9.99 -10.10
CA ASN A 172 -2.93 -10.79 -8.90
C ASN A 172 -2.08 -12.06 -8.99
N GLU A 173 -2.10 -12.74 -10.14
CA GLU A 173 -1.22 -13.89 -10.38
C GLU A 173 0.25 -13.49 -10.31
N TYR A 174 0.62 -12.34 -10.89
CA TYR A 174 1.98 -11.82 -10.81
C TYR A 174 2.41 -11.54 -9.37
N LYS A 175 1.57 -10.82 -8.60
CA LYS A 175 1.86 -10.52 -7.19
C LYS A 175 1.95 -11.79 -6.34
N ASN A 176 1.03 -12.73 -6.51
CA ASN A 176 1.04 -14.00 -5.78
C ASN A 176 2.26 -14.86 -6.12
N THR A 177 2.67 -14.85 -7.39
CA THR A 177 3.83 -15.60 -7.89
C THR A 177 5.16 -15.09 -7.35
N PHE A 178 5.24 -13.80 -7.01
CA PHE A 178 6.43 -13.14 -6.51
C PHE A 178 6.23 -12.58 -5.09
N ASN A 179 5.42 -13.26 -4.27
CA ASN A 179 5.24 -12.91 -2.88
C ASN A 179 6.27 -13.64 -2.00
N PHE A 180 7.05 -12.91 -1.22
CA PHE A 180 7.98 -13.51 -0.25
C PHE A 180 7.27 -14.11 0.98
N VAL A 181 6.06 -13.66 1.32
CA VAL A 181 5.27 -14.22 2.42
C VAL A 181 4.54 -15.47 1.92
N ASN A 182 5.28 -16.57 1.82
CA ASN A 182 4.78 -17.89 1.44
C ASN A 182 5.26 -18.92 2.47
N SER A 183 4.49 -19.98 2.73
CA SER A 183 4.84 -21.04 3.67
C SER A 183 6.22 -21.65 3.38
N ASN A 184 6.63 -21.67 2.11
CA ASN A 184 7.94 -22.18 1.68
C ASN A 184 9.13 -21.37 2.20
N ILE A 185 8.92 -20.19 2.81
CA ILE A 185 10.00 -19.38 3.38
C ILE A 185 10.68 -20.04 4.59
N PHE A 186 10.04 -21.04 5.21
CA PHE A 186 10.62 -21.82 6.31
C PHE A 186 11.22 -23.14 5.86
N GLY A 187 11.33 -23.40 4.55
CA GLY A 187 11.77 -24.71 4.04
C GLY A 187 13.20 -25.14 4.44
N LEU A 188 14.01 -24.25 5.03
CA LEU A 188 15.33 -24.58 5.60
C LEU A 188 15.32 -24.70 7.14
N CYS A 189 14.21 -24.40 7.81
CA CYS A 189 14.06 -24.47 9.26
C CYS A 189 13.76 -25.91 9.70
N LYS A 190 14.34 -26.33 10.84
CA LYS A 190 14.01 -27.61 11.47
C LYS A 190 12.66 -27.55 12.18
N ASN A 191 12.34 -26.41 12.80
CA ASN A 191 11.08 -26.19 13.51
C ASN A 191 10.07 -25.38 12.68
N GLU A 192 9.82 -25.78 11.42
CA GLU A 192 8.87 -25.09 10.53
C GLU A 192 7.48 -24.90 11.15
N SER A 193 7.00 -25.87 11.93
CA SER A 193 5.70 -25.80 12.60
C SER A 193 5.60 -24.63 13.57
N PHE A 194 6.67 -24.34 14.31
CA PHE A 194 6.73 -23.21 15.26
C PHE A 194 6.53 -21.87 14.54
N PHE A 195 7.22 -21.68 13.41
CA PHE A 195 7.07 -20.45 12.62
C PHE A 195 5.69 -20.36 11.95
N CYS A 196 5.15 -21.49 11.47
CA CYS A 196 3.79 -21.54 10.92
C CYS A 196 2.71 -21.23 11.98
N GLU A 197 2.87 -21.71 13.21
CA GLU A 197 1.98 -21.39 14.33
C GLU A 197 2.05 -19.91 14.67
N ILE A 198 3.25 -19.34 14.69
CA ILE A 198 3.47 -17.91 14.88
C ILE A 198 2.70 -17.09 13.82
N ILE A 199 2.76 -17.46 12.53
CA ILE A 199 1.95 -16.81 11.48
C ILE A 199 0.46 -16.88 11.80
N LYS A 200 -0.04 -18.07 12.16
CA LYS A 200 -1.47 -18.26 12.45
C LYS A 200 -1.93 -17.45 13.66
N GLU A 201 -1.12 -17.40 14.72
CA GLU A 201 -1.39 -16.55 15.88
C GLU A 201 -1.47 -15.08 15.49
N PHE A 202 -0.70 -14.64 14.50
CA PHE A 202 -0.80 -13.27 13.98
C PHE A 202 -2.06 -13.05 13.16
N ASP A 203 -2.41 -13.96 12.25
CA ASP A 203 -3.65 -13.86 11.47
C ASP A 203 -4.88 -13.77 12.39
N LEU A 204 -4.86 -14.47 13.53
CA LEU A 204 -5.93 -14.40 14.53
C LEU A 204 -5.96 -13.04 15.24
N LYS A 205 -4.80 -12.54 15.71
CA LYS A 205 -4.72 -11.25 16.40
C LYS A 205 -5.08 -10.06 15.51
N GLU A 206 -4.70 -10.09 14.23
CA GLU A 206 -5.08 -9.02 13.29
C GLU A 206 -6.58 -9.02 13.00
N ASN A 207 -7.21 -10.20 12.94
CA ASN A 207 -8.66 -10.29 12.82
C ASN A 207 -9.37 -9.81 14.09
N GLU A 208 -8.81 -10.08 15.28
CA GLU A 208 -9.32 -9.55 16.55
C GLU A 208 -9.17 -8.02 16.63
N GLU A 209 -8.01 -7.45 16.31
CA GLU A 209 -7.78 -5.99 16.27
C GLU A 209 -8.69 -5.29 15.24
N ARG A 210 -8.89 -5.89 14.05
CA ARG A 210 -9.84 -5.37 13.05
C ARG A 210 -11.28 -5.48 13.53
N ASN A 211 -11.66 -6.56 14.20
CA ASN A 211 -13.01 -6.71 14.75
C ASN A 211 -13.26 -5.71 15.89
N ILE A 212 -12.26 -5.42 16.72
CA ILE A 212 -12.34 -4.39 17.76
C ILE A 212 -12.47 -3.00 17.13
N LEU A 213 -11.71 -2.67 16.08
CA LEU A 213 -11.86 -1.39 15.37
C LEU A 213 -13.24 -1.26 14.70
N ILE A 214 -13.80 -2.35 14.17
CA ILE A 214 -15.17 -2.37 13.62
C ILE A 214 -16.21 -2.26 14.74
N GLU A 215 -15.98 -2.88 15.90
CA GLU A 215 -16.83 -2.72 17.09
C GLU A 215 -16.74 -1.30 17.67
N GLU A 216 -15.57 -0.67 17.68
CA GLU A 216 -15.37 0.72 18.11
C GLU A 216 -15.98 1.72 17.13
N GLU A 217 -15.90 1.49 15.81
CA GLU A 217 -16.62 2.28 14.80
C GLU A 217 -18.15 2.10 14.91
N SER A 218 -18.61 0.89 15.25
CA SER A 218 -20.05 0.60 15.45
C SER A 218 -20.58 0.98 16.85
N ILE A 219 -19.69 1.22 17.83
CA ILE A 219 -20.01 1.81 19.13
C ILE A 219 -19.96 3.34 19.03
N ASN A 220 -19.02 3.94 18.28
CA ASN A 220 -19.02 5.39 18.04
C ASN A 220 -20.26 5.84 17.27
N THR A 221 -20.73 5.07 16.28
CA THR A 221 -22.04 5.33 15.63
C THR A 221 -23.25 5.08 16.55
N LYS A 222 -23.10 4.34 17.66
CA LYS A 222 -24.16 4.19 18.69
C LYS A 222 -24.07 5.22 19.83
N ASN A 223 -22.89 5.77 20.10
CA ASN A 223 -22.68 6.81 21.10
C ASN A 223 -22.97 8.21 20.55
N GLU A 224 -22.72 8.46 19.26
CA GLU A 224 -23.27 9.65 18.56
C GLU A 224 -24.81 9.61 18.53
N GLY A 225 -25.42 8.42 18.48
CA GLY A 225 -26.87 8.24 18.51
C GLY A 225 -27.55 8.35 19.88
N ASN A 226 -26.80 8.51 20.98
CA ASN A 226 -27.36 8.58 22.34
C ASN A 226 -27.08 9.89 23.08
N ASP A 227 -26.08 10.68 22.68
CA ASP A 227 -25.91 12.06 23.20
C ASP A 227 -26.81 13.07 22.47
N GLU A 228 -27.21 12.81 21.21
CA GLU A 228 -28.20 13.66 20.52
C GLU A 228 -29.63 13.50 21.10
N ARG A 229 -29.91 12.43 21.86
CA ARG A 229 -31.26 12.13 22.35
C ARG A 229 -31.68 12.92 23.60
N LEU A 230 -30.79 13.73 24.18
CA LEU A 230 -31.12 14.68 25.25
C LEU A 230 -31.07 16.15 24.80
N GLU A 231 -30.59 16.45 23.59
CA GLU A 231 -30.65 17.80 23.01
C GLU A 231 -31.82 17.97 22.01
N ILE A 232 -32.34 16.88 21.42
CA ILE A 232 -33.46 16.94 20.46
C ILE A 232 -34.81 17.35 21.09
N GLU A 233 -35.07 17.08 22.37
CA GLU A 233 -36.33 17.57 23.02
C GLU A 233 -36.30 19.07 23.40
N GLY A 234 -35.14 19.73 23.28
CA GLY A 234 -34.95 21.16 23.53
C GLY A 234 -35.06 22.04 22.27
N GLU A 235 -34.79 21.47 21.08
CA GLU A 235 -34.69 22.21 19.82
C GLU A 235 -35.92 22.07 18.91
N GLU A 236 -36.71 20.98 19.02
CA GLU A 236 -37.97 20.82 18.28
C GLU A 236 -39.06 21.86 18.64
N LYS A 237 -38.90 22.58 19.76
CA LYS A 237 -39.80 23.70 20.15
C LYS A 237 -39.37 25.07 19.61
N LYS A 238 -38.19 25.19 18.99
CA LYS A 238 -37.73 26.45 18.37
C LYS A 238 -37.90 26.44 16.84
N GLU A 239 -37.67 25.33 16.16
CA GLU A 239 -37.88 25.23 14.70
C GLU A 239 -39.36 25.36 14.30
N ASN A 240 -40.29 24.84 15.10
CA ASN A 240 -41.73 24.98 14.84
C ASN A 240 -42.27 26.41 15.03
N LYS A 241 -41.48 27.35 15.57
CA LYS A 241 -41.84 28.77 15.67
C LYS A 241 -41.24 29.65 14.56
N GLU A 242 -40.23 29.16 13.85
CA GLU A 242 -39.66 29.86 12.69
C GLU A 242 -40.29 29.40 11.37
N LEU A 243 -40.72 28.14 11.25
CA LEU A 243 -41.45 27.66 10.06
C LEU A 243 -42.82 28.34 9.87
N LEU A 244 -43.50 28.70 10.96
CA LEU A 244 -44.77 29.44 10.94
C LEU A 244 -44.64 30.94 10.63
N LYS A 245 -43.42 31.48 10.52
CA LYS A 245 -43.18 32.88 10.10
C LYS A 245 -42.71 33.01 8.65
N ILE A 246 -42.23 31.91 8.05
CA ILE A 246 -41.70 31.90 6.68
C ILE A 246 -42.81 31.58 5.65
N GLU A 247 -43.93 31.00 6.07
CA GLU A 247 -45.10 30.80 5.19
C GLU A 247 -45.91 32.08 4.98
N ASP A 248 -46.03 32.96 6.00
CA ASP A 248 -46.73 34.25 5.86
C ASP A 248 -45.97 35.25 4.96
N GLU A 249 -44.63 35.17 4.86
CA GLU A 249 -43.82 36.05 3.99
C GLU A 249 -43.71 35.55 2.52
N LYS A 250 -44.19 34.34 2.21
CA LYS A 250 -44.20 33.77 0.84
C LYS A 250 -45.52 33.99 0.11
N GLU A 251 -46.62 34.25 0.80
CA GLU A 251 -47.90 34.60 0.16
C GLU A 251 -47.91 36.08 -0.31
N GLU A 252 -47.33 37.03 0.43
CA GLU A 252 -47.23 38.44 -0.02
C GLU A 252 -46.30 38.62 -1.24
N ARG A 253 -45.30 37.75 -1.41
CA ARG A 253 -44.33 37.85 -2.52
C ARG A 253 -44.80 37.22 -3.84
N ASN A 254 -45.90 36.47 -3.82
CA ASN A 254 -46.51 35.88 -5.01
C ASN A 254 -47.60 36.77 -5.64
N GLU A 255 -48.16 37.74 -4.91
CA GLU A 255 -49.07 38.73 -5.50
C GLU A 255 -48.34 39.83 -6.30
N GLU A 256 -47.11 40.22 -5.91
CA GLU A 256 -46.31 41.22 -6.66
C GLU A 256 -45.70 40.68 -7.98
N ILE A 257 -45.60 39.35 -8.17
CA ILE A 257 -45.03 38.76 -9.40
C ILE A 257 -46.09 38.65 -10.51
N LEU A 258 -47.39 38.64 -10.16
CA LEU A 258 -48.50 38.57 -11.12
C LEU A 258 -48.76 39.91 -11.84
N GLU A 259 -48.37 41.06 -11.27
CA GLU A 259 -48.52 42.37 -11.93
C GLU A 259 -47.39 42.68 -12.93
N VAL A 260 -46.22 42.01 -12.85
CA VAL A 260 -45.06 42.28 -13.72
C VAL A 260 -45.02 41.41 -14.99
N GLU A 261 -45.81 40.33 -15.04
CA GLU A 261 -45.93 39.47 -16.24
C GLU A 261 -46.98 39.94 -17.26
N ASP A 262 -47.92 40.80 -16.87
CA ASP A 262 -48.92 41.35 -17.80
C ASP A 262 -48.39 42.57 -18.59
N GLU A 263 -47.45 43.37 -18.04
CA GLU A 263 -46.82 44.48 -18.79
C GLU A 263 -45.81 44.01 -19.87
N LYS A 264 -45.31 42.76 -19.79
CA LYS A 264 -44.35 42.21 -20.78
C LYS A 264 -45.01 41.54 -21.99
N LYS A 265 -46.32 41.29 -21.96
CA LYS A 265 -47.06 40.75 -23.10
C LYS A 265 -47.49 41.84 -24.10
N ASP A 266 -47.72 43.07 -23.64
CA ASP A 266 -48.12 44.18 -24.51
C ASP A 266 -46.97 44.74 -25.35
N VAL A 267 -45.72 44.70 -24.86
CA VAL A 267 -44.53 45.15 -25.62
C VAL A 267 -44.13 44.20 -26.75
N ASN A 268 -44.48 42.91 -26.64
CA ASN A 268 -44.11 41.90 -27.64
C ASN A 268 -45.06 41.83 -28.85
N ASN A 269 -46.29 42.37 -28.72
CA ASN A 269 -47.23 42.45 -29.84
C ASN A 269 -46.99 43.69 -30.73
N GLU A 270 -46.50 44.80 -30.20
CA GLU A 270 -46.16 45.99 -31.01
C GLU A 270 -44.89 45.78 -31.88
N LEU A 271 -44.01 44.85 -31.50
CA LEU A 271 -42.79 44.51 -32.27
C LEU A 271 -43.06 43.58 -33.46
N LEU A 272 -44.20 42.88 -33.48
CA LEU A 272 -44.58 41.98 -34.58
C LEU A 272 -45.33 42.71 -35.72
N GLU A 273 -46.07 43.78 -35.44
CA GLU A 273 -46.75 44.58 -36.48
C GLU A 273 -45.77 45.44 -37.30
N VAL A 274 -44.63 45.86 -36.72
CA VAL A 274 -43.61 46.66 -37.42
C VAL A 274 -42.73 45.83 -38.37
N GLU A 275 -42.63 44.51 -38.17
CA GLU A 275 -41.91 43.61 -39.09
C GLU A 275 -42.76 43.12 -40.27
N GLU A 276 -44.09 43.14 -40.18
CA GLU A 276 -44.98 42.80 -41.30
C GLU A 276 -45.15 43.97 -42.29
N GLU A 277 -45.20 45.23 -41.84
CA GLU A 277 -45.25 46.39 -42.74
C GLU A 277 -43.95 46.61 -43.55
N ARG A 278 -42.81 46.05 -43.11
CA ARG A 278 -41.54 46.11 -43.86
C ARG A 278 -41.37 45.02 -44.92
N LYS A 279 -42.26 44.02 -44.98
CA LYS A 279 -42.21 42.95 -45.98
C LYS A 279 -43.16 43.15 -47.16
N GLU A 280 -44.09 44.11 -47.09
CA GLU A 280 -44.99 44.44 -48.22
C GLU A 280 -44.56 45.68 -49.03
N ALA A 281 -43.41 46.28 -48.75
CA ALA A 281 -42.90 47.47 -49.45
C ALA A 281 -41.58 47.25 -50.24
N ASN A 282 -41.26 46.01 -50.64
CA ASN A 282 -40.16 45.68 -51.56
C ASN A 282 -40.54 44.56 -52.55
#